data_AF-A0A6N2D0P6-F1
#
_entry.id   AF-A0A6N2D0P6-F1
#
_cell.length_a   1.000
_cell.length_b   1.000
_cell.length_c   1.000
_cell.angle_alpha   90.00
_cell.angle_beta   90.00
_cell.angle_gamma   90.00
#
_symmetry.space_group_name_H-M   'P 1'
#
loop_
_entity.id
_entity.type
_entity.pdbx_description
1 polymer ?
#
loop_
_entity_poly.entity_id
_entity_poly.type
_entity_poly.pdbx_seq_one_letter_code
_entity_poly.pdbx_strand_id
1 'polypeptide(L)'
;MRADIVLKNEGNALDQKLVICGHLHPAFRLKGKGRQSIKMPCFYLKPPLLILPAFGEFTGSKIVKKGKDCRVFVCAERQLIEVR
;
A
#
# COMPACT_ATOMS: atom_id res chain seq x y z
N MET A 1 -3.83 5.32 -24.39
CA MET A 1 -4.82 5.24 -23.30
C MET A 1 -4.35 6.16 -22.17
N ARG A 2 -4.96 7.34 -22.00
CA ARG A 2 -4.67 8.19 -20.83
C ARG A 2 -5.32 7.51 -19.63
N ALA A 3 -4.53 7.01 -18.68
CA ALA A 3 -5.08 6.66 -17.39
C ALA A 3 -5.30 7.98 -16.65
N ASP A 4 -6.57 8.37 -16.49
CA ASP A 4 -6.91 9.53 -15.67
C ASP A 4 -6.57 9.19 -14.22
N ILE A 5 -5.62 9.94 -13.64
CA ILE A 5 -5.21 9.82 -12.24
C ILE A 5 -5.97 10.84 -11.41
N VAL A 6 -6.51 10.41 -10.27
CA VAL A 6 -7.17 11.28 -9.29
C VAL A 6 -6.47 11.16 -7.95
N LEU A 7 -6.10 12.29 -7.35
CA LEU A 7 -5.56 12.34 -5.99
C LEU A 7 -6.69 12.56 -4.99
N LYS A 8 -6.78 11.72 -3.95
CA LYS A 8 -7.75 11.84 -2.86
C LYS A 8 -7.09 11.57 -1.52
N ASN A 9 -7.66 12.07 -0.42
CA ASN A 9 -7.22 11.62 0.90
C ASN A 9 -7.77 10.22 1.22
N GLU A 10 -9.05 9.97 0.94
CA GLU A 10 -9.73 8.70 1.22
C GLU A 10 -9.85 7.80 -0.01
N GLY A 11 -9.76 6.49 0.22
CA GLY A 11 -9.67 5.47 -0.83
C GLY A 11 -11.01 4.93 -1.30
N ASN A 12 -11.71 5.72 -2.11
CA ASN A 12 -12.92 5.28 -2.80
C ASN A 12 -12.69 5.28 -4.32
N ALA A 13 -12.98 4.15 -4.97
CA ALA A 13 -12.84 4.01 -6.42
C ALA A 13 -13.71 5.04 -7.16
N LEU A 14 -13.20 5.51 -8.30
CA LEU A 14 -13.90 6.42 -9.20
C LEU A 14 -13.87 5.81 -10.60
N ASP A 15 -15.02 5.89 -11.26
CA ASP A 15 -15.32 5.28 -12.55
C ASP A 15 -14.14 5.33 -13.55
N GLN A 16 -13.58 4.16 -13.88
CA GLN A 16 -12.46 3.94 -14.80
C GLN A 16 -11.15 4.75 -14.53
N LYS A 17 -11.02 5.41 -13.37
CA LYS A 17 -9.85 6.24 -13.01
C LYS A 17 -9.00 5.61 -11.92
N LEU A 18 -7.67 5.74 -12.03
CA LEU A 18 -6.75 5.36 -10.97
C LEU A 18 -6.82 6.40 -9.84
N VAL A 19 -7.24 5.97 -8.65
CA VAL A 19 -7.28 6.81 -7.46
C VAL A 19 -6.02 6.55 -6.64
N ILE A 20 -5.23 7.60 -6.40
CA ILE A 20 -4.10 7.58 -5.47
C ILE A 20 -4.56 8.23 -4.18
N CYS A 21 -4.46 7.50 -3.06
CA CYS A 21 -4.96 7.97 -1.78
C CYS A 21 -4.08 7.62 -0.57
N GLY A 22 -4.26 8.40 0.49
CA GLY A 22 -3.64 8.17 1.79
C GLY A 22 -4.65 7.63 2.80
N HIS A 23 -4.66 8.25 3.99
CA HIS A 23 -5.55 8.02 5.15
C HIS A 23 -5.48 6.63 5.80
N LEU A 24 -5.49 5.54 5.03
CA LEU A 24 -5.45 4.17 5.56
C LEU A 24 -4.10 3.81 6.19
N HIS A 25 -3.02 4.41 5.69
CA HIS A 25 -1.63 4.14 6.07
C HIS A 25 -1.31 2.63 6.07
N PRO A 26 -1.34 2.00 4.89
CA PRO A 26 -1.14 0.56 4.76
C PRO A 26 0.27 0.15 5.20
N ALA A 27 0.31 -0.92 5.98
CA ALA A 27 1.51 -1.66 6.32
C ALA A 27 1.34 -3.13 5.97
N PHE A 28 2.44 -3.83 5.69
CA PHE A 28 2.44 -5.25 5.44
C PHE A 28 3.28 -5.97 6.50
N ARG A 29 2.80 -7.14 6.95
CA ARG A 29 3.53 -7.97 7.91
C ARG A 29 4.33 -9.02 7.17
N LEU A 30 5.65 -8.85 7.13
CA LEU A 30 6.58 -9.86 6.65
C LEU A 30 6.80 -10.89 7.77
N LYS A 31 6.86 -12.16 7.41
CA LYS A 31 7.19 -13.26 8.32
C LYS A 31 8.51 -13.88 7.90
N GLY A 32 9.44 -13.97 8.83
CA GLY A 32 10.76 -14.56 8.65
C GLY A 32 10.87 -15.94 9.30
N LYS A 33 12.10 -16.49 9.25
CA LYS A 33 12.45 -17.72 9.99
C LYS A 33 12.38 -17.48 11.49
N GLY A 34 12.28 -18.55 12.28
CA GLY A 34 12.33 -18.46 13.74
C GLY A 34 11.19 -17.63 14.36
N ARG A 35 10.01 -17.61 13.73
CA ARG A 35 8.83 -16.83 14.17
C ARG A 35 9.03 -15.31 14.17
N GLN A 36 10.06 -14.80 13.50
CA GLN A 36 10.24 -13.37 13.34
C GLN A 36 9.10 -12.78 12.48
N SER A 37 8.63 -11.60 12.87
CA SER A 37 7.72 -10.84 12.03
C SER A 37 8.02 -9.35 12.14
N ILE A 38 8.06 -8.67 11.00
CA ILE A 38 8.28 -7.23 10.93
C ILE A 38 7.11 -6.58 10.21
N LYS A 39 6.65 -5.46 10.76
CA LYS A 39 5.61 -4.61 10.17
C LYS A 39 6.31 -3.49 9.40
N MET A 40 6.10 -3.43 8.10
CA MET A 40 6.71 -2.43 7.22
C MET A 40 5.63 -1.58 6.56
N PRO A 41 5.79 -0.25 6.45
CA PRO A 41 4.97 0.56 5.56
C PRO A 41 5.01 0.00 4.14
N CYS A 42 3.91 0.10 3.40
CA CYS A 42 3.87 -0.42 2.04
C CYS A 42 3.01 0.43 1.12
N PHE A 43 3.29 0.39 -0.18
CA PHE A 43 2.32 0.76 -1.19
C PHE A 43 1.39 -0.43 -1.43
N TYR A 44 0.09 -0.16 -1.44
CA TYR A 44 -0.94 -1.17 -1.69
C TYR A 44 -1.70 -0.84 -2.96
N LEU A 45 -1.41 -1.57 -4.04
CA LEU A 45 -2.05 -1.40 -5.34
C LEU A 45 -3.12 -2.48 -5.50
N LYS A 46 -4.39 -2.07 -5.45
CA LYS A 46 -5.55 -2.89 -5.76
C LYS A 46 -6.37 -2.11 -6.80
N PRO A 47 -6.15 -2.30 -8.11
CA PRO A 47 -6.78 -1.49 -9.12
C PRO A 47 -8.32 -1.39 -8.94
N PRO A 48 -8.89 -0.18 -9.08
CA PRO A 48 -8.25 1.06 -9.54
C PRO A 48 -7.69 1.93 -8.41
N LEU A 49 -7.32 1.37 -7.26
CA LEU A 49 -6.81 2.10 -6.09
C LEU A 49 -5.32 1.85 -5.86
N LEU A 50 -4.56 2.93 -5.67
CA LEU A 50 -3.20 2.93 -5.14
C LEU A 50 -3.19 3.66 -3.79
N ILE A 51 -2.94 2.91 -2.72
CA ILE A 51 -2.90 3.45 -1.37
C ILE A 51 -1.44 3.67 -0.95
N LEU A 52 -1.12 4.91 -0.59
CA LEU A 52 0.21 5.36 -0.18
C LEU A 52 0.46 5.05 1.31
N PRO A 53 1.68 4.64 1.70
CA PRO A 53 2.05 4.54 3.10
C PRO A 53 2.00 5.94 3.77
N ALA A 54 1.96 5.96 5.09
CA ALA A 54 2.18 7.22 5.80
C ALA A 54 3.62 7.69 5.65
N PHE A 55 3.81 9.00 5.50
CA PHE A 55 5.13 9.62 5.53
C PHE A 55 5.63 9.91 6.95
N GLY A 56 4.71 10.10 7.91
CA GLY A 56 5.05 10.43 9.30
C GLY A 56 5.30 9.19 10.16
N GLU A 57 6.36 9.23 10.96
CA GLU A 57 6.79 8.13 11.84
C GLU A 57 5.77 7.80 12.95
N PHE A 58 5.02 8.80 13.43
CA PHE A 58 4.06 8.66 14.54
C PHE A 58 2.63 8.32 14.10
N THR A 59 2.44 7.91 12.85
CA THR A 59 1.11 7.59 12.35
C THR A 59 0.74 6.13 12.60
N GLY A 60 -0.50 5.90 13.00
CA GLY A 60 -1.08 4.55 13.02
C GLY A 60 -1.06 3.95 11.60
N SER A 61 -0.86 2.64 11.52
CA SER A 61 -0.77 1.90 10.25
C SER A 61 -1.71 0.70 10.23
N LYS A 62 -2.44 0.48 9.14
CA LYS A 62 -3.32 -0.68 8.99
C LYS A 62 -2.62 -1.83 8.27
N ILE A 63 -2.60 -3.02 8.89
CA ILE A 63 -2.04 -4.21 8.25
C ILE A 63 -2.97 -4.67 7.12
N VAL A 64 -2.47 -4.64 5.88
CA VAL A 64 -3.18 -5.14 4.69
C VAL A 64 -2.82 -6.59 4.40
N LYS A 65 -3.72 -7.31 3.74
CA LYS A 65 -3.50 -8.68 3.26
C LYS A 65 -3.28 -8.66 1.75
N LYS A 66 -2.37 -9.48 1.24
CA LYS A 66 -2.18 -9.68 -0.21
C LYS A 66 -3.28 -10.62 -0.72
N GLY A 67 -4.26 -10.07 -1.42
CA GLY A 67 -5.20 -10.81 -2.27
C GLY A 67 -4.62 -11.05 -3.68
N LYS A 68 -5.35 -11.84 -4.50
CA LYS A 68 -4.92 -12.20 -5.87
C LYS A 68 -4.81 -10.98 -6.79
N ASP A 69 -5.74 -10.05 -6.67
CA ASP A 69 -5.84 -8.87 -7.55
C ASP A 69 -5.14 -7.64 -6.98
N CYS A 70 -4.15 -7.84 -6.11
CA CYS A 70 -3.38 -6.74 -5.53
C CYS A 70 -1.89 -7.01 -5.50
N ARG A 71 -1.14 -5.91 -5.60
CA ARG A 71 0.32 -5.88 -5.49
C ARG A 71 0.67 -5.08 -4.26
N VAL A 72 1.64 -5.59 -3.50
CA VAL A 72 2.10 -4.97 -2.26
C VAL A 72 3.59 -4.74 -2.39
N PHE A 73 4.02 -3.49 -2.19
CA PHE A 73 5.43 -3.12 -2.22
C PHE A 73 5.81 -2.58 -0.86
N VAL A 74 6.66 -3.29 -0.12
CA VAL A 74 7.14 -2.80 1.17
C VAL A 74 8.24 -1.77 0.98
N CYS A 75 8.23 -0.72 1.80
CA CYS A 75 9.26 0.30 1.81
C CYS A 75 10.46 -0.21 2.61
N ALA A 76 11.55 -0.55 1.93
CA ALA A 76 12.79 -0.99 2.55
C ALA A 76 13.87 0.06 2.30
N GLU A 77 14.08 0.95 3.28
CA GLU A 77 15.04 2.06 3.18
C GLU A 77 14.89 2.86 1.87
N ARG A 78 15.80 2.65 0.91
CA ARG A 78 15.85 3.36 -0.37
C ARG A 78 15.27 2.57 -1.54
N GLN A 79 14.55 1.48 -1.28
CA GLN A 79 13.98 0.62 -2.32
C GLN A 79 12.57 0.14 -1.97
N LEU A 80 11.84 -0.23 -3.02
CA LEU A 80 10.57 -0.92 -2.93
C LEU A 80 10.79 -2.41 -3.24
N ILE A 81 10.34 -3.27 -2.34
CA ILE A 81 10.38 -4.73 -2.54
C ILE A 81 8.95 -5.22 -2.75
N GLU A 82 8.68 -5.81 -3.92
CA GLU A 82 7.38 -6.44 -4.18
C GLU A 82 7.26 -7.75 -3.39
N VAL A 83 6.20 -7.87 -2.60
CA VAL A 83 5.89 -9.09 -1.86
C VAL A 83 5.28 -10.11 -2.83
N ARG A 84 5.91 -11.28 -2.92
CA ARG A 84 5.42 -12.44 -3.68
C ARG A 84 4.55 -13.34 -2.83
#